data_AF-A0A426UCU6-F1
#
_entry.id   AF-A0A426UCU6-F1
#
_cell.length_a   1.000
_cell.length_b   1.000
_cell.length_c   1.000
_cell.angle_alpha   90.00
_cell.angle_beta   90.00
_cell.angle_gamma   90.00
#
_symmetry.space_group_name_H-M   'P 1'
#
loop_
_entity.id
_entity.type
_entity.pdbx_description
1 polymer ?
#
loop_
_entity_poly.entity_id
_entity_poly.type
_entity_poly.pdbx_seq_one_letter_code
_entity_poly.pdbx_strand_id
1 'polypeptide(L)'
;MPDPGFSDDDGSADPRLSAALAAWAEDGAAVGPVLEALKGARLLVPVVAVLGEVEEDENGLRREKTSDMAVPTLKAGSRTALPAFTSTDSLARWDPKARPVAVPLRQALQAAAHEKADTVVLDLAGPVPFELTGPALLALAVGRCAFAVRLPEQPLGYLLALVLAVLAALALGAVVSALSRTTKIAGAIGSAVFFPAMFCAGVWAPVQTMPDVLARIVGYTPFGAAAEALNRAAAGDWPGWTRLGVLVAWTALLTAAASRWFRWE
;
A
#
# COMPACT_ATOMS: atom_id res chain seq x y z
N MET A 1 24.17 -17.21 0.61
CA MET A 1 23.70 -16.11 -0.25
C MET A 1 22.24 -16.42 -0.56
N PRO A 2 21.28 -15.50 -0.35
CA PRO A 2 19.89 -15.77 -0.72
C PRO A 2 19.83 -15.96 -2.24
N ASP A 3 19.16 -17.01 -2.69
CA ASP A 3 18.87 -17.25 -4.11
C ASP A 3 17.77 -16.27 -4.54
N PRO A 4 18.03 -15.35 -5.49
CA PRO A 4 17.04 -14.39 -5.95
C PRO A 4 15.89 -15.04 -6.73
N GLY A 5 15.96 -16.35 -7.03
CA GLY A 5 14.92 -17.10 -7.73
C GLY A 5 14.96 -16.94 -9.26
N PHE A 6 16.10 -16.48 -9.79
CA PHE A 6 16.31 -16.17 -11.21
C PHE A 6 17.59 -16.83 -11.76
N SER A 7 17.98 -18.00 -11.24
CA SER A 7 19.21 -18.70 -11.68
C SER A 7 19.22 -19.09 -13.16
N ASP A 8 18.04 -19.25 -13.77
CA ASP A 8 17.85 -19.62 -15.18
C ASP A 8 17.44 -18.41 -16.06
N ASP A 9 17.61 -17.18 -15.56
CA ASP A 9 17.28 -15.95 -16.28
C ASP A 9 18.25 -15.72 -17.45
N ASP A 10 17.72 -15.69 -18.67
CA ASP A 10 18.48 -15.43 -19.90
C ASP A 10 18.76 -13.93 -20.13
N GLY A 11 18.27 -13.08 -19.24
CA GLY A 11 18.47 -11.63 -19.28
C GLY A 11 17.53 -10.91 -20.26
N SER A 12 16.69 -11.63 -20.99
CA SER A 12 15.70 -11.05 -21.90
C SER A 12 14.54 -10.41 -21.16
N ALA A 13 13.82 -9.51 -21.83
CA ALA A 13 12.61 -8.90 -21.30
C ALA A 13 11.43 -9.88 -21.35
N ASP A 14 10.56 -9.83 -20.34
CA ASP A 14 9.30 -10.58 -20.36
C ASP A 14 8.47 -10.16 -21.60
N PRO A 15 8.12 -11.09 -22.52
CA PRO A 15 7.38 -10.77 -23.73
C PRO A 15 6.05 -10.05 -23.48
N ARG A 16 5.37 -10.35 -22.36
CA ARG A 16 4.12 -9.68 -21.97
C ARG A 16 4.37 -8.23 -21.58
N LEU A 17 5.46 -7.97 -20.86
CA LEU A 17 5.84 -6.61 -20.48
C LEU A 17 6.28 -5.81 -21.70
N SER A 18 7.08 -6.41 -22.59
CA SER A 18 7.49 -5.76 -23.85
C SER A 18 6.29 -5.39 -24.73
N ALA A 19 5.31 -6.30 -24.87
CA ALA A 19 4.09 -6.02 -25.63
C ALA A 19 3.24 -4.92 -24.99
N ALA A 20 3.12 -4.92 -23.66
CA ALA A 20 2.38 -3.89 -22.94
C ALA A 20 3.04 -2.51 -23.05
N LEU A 21 4.36 -2.44 -22.96
CA LEU A 21 5.13 -1.19 -23.14
C LEU A 21 5.01 -0.67 -24.57
N ALA A 22 5.07 -1.54 -25.58
CA ALA A 22 4.85 -1.16 -26.97
C ALA A 22 3.44 -0.62 -27.20
N ALA A 23 2.41 -1.28 -26.67
CA ALA A 23 1.03 -0.81 -26.74
C ALA A 23 0.85 0.55 -26.04
N TRP A 24 1.51 0.77 -24.90
CA TRP A 24 1.51 2.07 -24.22
C TRP A 24 2.23 3.16 -25.01
N ALA A 25 3.31 2.82 -25.73
CA ALA A 25 4.02 3.78 -26.59
C ALA A 25 3.14 4.26 -27.75
N GLU A 26 2.23 3.41 -28.24
CA GLU A 26 1.23 3.76 -29.25
C GLU A 26 0.02 4.49 -28.64
N ASP A 27 -0.46 4.05 -27.47
CA ASP A 27 -1.57 4.62 -26.72
C ASP A 27 -1.19 4.88 -25.25
N GLY A 28 -0.90 6.15 -24.93
CA GLY A 28 -0.53 6.56 -23.57
C GLY A 28 -1.58 6.29 -22.49
N ALA A 29 -2.82 5.95 -22.85
CA ALA A 29 -3.85 5.54 -21.91
C ALA A 29 -3.72 4.06 -21.47
N ALA A 30 -2.98 3.23 -22.20
CA ALA A 30 -2.80 1.80 -21.96
C ALA A 30 -1.84 1.47 -20.78
N VAL A 31 -1.88 2.26 -19.71
CA VAL A 31 -1.05 2.08 -18.51
C VAL A 31 -1.43 0.82 -17.74
N GLY A 32 -2.72 0.47 -17.70
CA GLY A 32 -3.24 -0.69 -16.96
C GLY A 32 -2.55 -2.02 -17.32
N PRO A 33 -2.51 -2.40 -18.62
CA PRO A 33 -1.76 -3.58 -19.08
C PRO A 33 -0.28 -3.59 -18.67
N VAL A 34 0.41 -2.43 -18.69
CA VAL A 34 1.81 -2.31 -18.26
C VAL A 34 1.94 -2.66 -16.77
N LEU A 35 1.06 -2.08 -15.93
CA LEU A 35 1.05 -2.35 -14.49
C LEU A 35 0.75 -3.81 -14.16
N GLU A 36 -0.15 -4.47 -14.91
CA GLU A 36 -0.43 -5.89 -14.73
C GLU A 36 0.77 -6.77 -15.12
N ALA A 37 1.41 -6.50 -16.26
CA ALA A 37 2.59 -7.25 -16.69
C ALA A 37 3.77 -7.08 -15.71
N LEU A 38 3.95 -5.88 -15.16
CA LEU A 38 5.02 -5.59 -14.19
C LEU A 38 4.92 -6.41 -12.88
N LYS A 39 3.73 -6.89 -12.49
CA LYS A 39 3.57 -7.63 -11.22
C LYS A 39 4.34 -8.95 -11.20
N GLY A 40 4.45 -9.61 -12.35
CA GLY A 40 5.14 -10.89 -12.52
C GLY A 40 6.54 -10.76 -13.12
N ALA A 41 6.88 -9.59 -13.68
CA ALA A 41 8.14 -9.39 -14.35
C ALA A 41 9.32 -9.23 -13.39
N ARG A 42 10.46 -9.73 -13.85
CA ARG A 42 11.79 -9.48 -13.29
C ARG A 42 12.30 -8.13 -13.82
N LEU A 43 12.86 -7.32 -12.93
CA LEU A 43 13.54 -6.08 -13.29
C LEU A 43 15.02 -6.17 -12.97
N LEU A 44 15.83 -5.50 -13.78
CA LEU A 44 17.26 -5.31 -13.55
C LEU A 44 17.50 -3.94 -12.94
N VAL A 45 17.99 -3.92 -11.71
CA VAL A 45 18.49 -2.69 -11.08
C VAL A 45 19.99 -2.61 -11.35
N PRO A 46 20.50 -1.52 -11.92
CA PRO A 46 21.93 -1.34 -12.12
C PRO A 46 22.62 -1.17 -10.78
N VAL A 47 23.78 -1.81 -10.63
CA VAL A 47 24.70 -1.48 -9.54
C VAL A 47 26.04 -1.06 -10.16
N VAL A 48 26.49 0.13 -9.78
CA VAL A 48 27.76 0.70 -10.23
C VAL A 48 28.69 0.86 -9.03
N ALA A 49 29.98 0.63 -9.25
CA ALA A 49 30.98 0.93 -8.24
C ALA A 49 31.16 2.46 -8.19
N VAL A 50 30.86 3.08 -7.04
CA VAL A 50 31.14 4.50 -6.84
C VAL A 50 32.51 4.61 -6.18
N LEU A 51 33.41 5.34 -6.82
CA LEU A 51 34.67 5.77 -6.20
C LEU A 51 34.30 6.80 -5.12
N GLY A 52 34.54 6.46 -3.85
CA GLY A 52 34.34 7.38 -2.73
C GLY A 52 35.17 8.65 -2.89
N GLU A 53 34.68 9.76 -2.36
CA GLU A 53 35.39 11.04 -2.35
C GLU A 53 36.77 10.89 -1.69
N VAL A 54 37.79 11.50 -2.32
CA VAL A 54 39.16 11.51 -1.82
C VAL A 54 39.25 12.57 -0.71
N GLU A 55 39.29 12.17 0.55
CA GLU A 55 39.76 13.06 1.62
C GLU A 55 41.31 13.13 1.56
N GLU A 56 41.83 14.33 1.33
CA GLU A 56 43.24 14.63 1.57
C GLU A 56 43.44 14.89 3.07
N ASP A 57 44.15 13.98 3.74
CA ASP A 57 44.71 14.22 5.08
C ASP A 57 45.82 15.29 4.98
N GLU A 58 46.07 16.03 6.07
CA GLU A 58 47.02 17.15 6.17
C GLU A 58 48.48 16.80 5.81
N ASN A 59 48.78 15.51 5.59
CA ASN A 59 50.11 14.99 5.24
C ASN A 59 50.24 14.49 3.79
N GLY A 60 49.24 14.73 2.92
CA GLY A 60 49.34 14.45 1.47
C GLY A 60 49.40 12.97 1.07
N LEU A 61 49.05 12.05 1.97
CA LEU A 61 48.89 10.63 1.61
C LEU A 61 47.47 10.34 1.15
N ARG A 62 47.31 10.14 -0.17
CA ARG A 62 46.09 9.60 -0.78
C ARG A 62 45.92 8.14 -0.35
N ARG A 63 44.90 7.86 0.46
CA ARG A 63 44.51 6.49 0.82
C ARG A 63 43.18 6.14 0.18
N GLU A 64 43.24 5.66 -1.06
CA GLU A 64 42.10 5.04 -1.75
C GLU A 64 41.66 3.81 -0.96
N LYS A 65 40.49 3.88 -0.31
CA LYS A 65 39.99 2.74 0.46
C LYS A 65 38.47 2.57 0.32
N THR A 66 38.13 1.49 -0.38
CA THR A 66 36.86 0.76 -0.45
C THR A 66 35.89 1.24 -1.53
N SER A 67 35.75 0.42 -2.57
CA SER A 67 34.70 0.52 -3.59
C SER A 67 33.36 0.15 -2.95
N ASP A 68 32.49 1.13 -2.70
CA ASP A 68 31.11 0.86 -2.29
C ASP A 68 30.23 0.66 -3.54
N MET A 69 29.44 -0.41 -3.53
CA MET A 69 28.50 -0.74 -4.60
C MET A 69 27.21 0.04 -4.36
N ALA A 70 26.90 1.01 -5.22
CA ALA A 70 25.71 1.84 -5.07
C ALA A 70 24.72 1.62 -6.20
N VAL A 71 23.44 1.76 -5.89
CA VAL A 71 22.38 1.86 -6.88
C VAL A 71 22.36 3.31 -7.37
N PRO A 72 22.63 3.57 -8.66
CA PRO A 72 22.67 4.92 -9.17
C PRO A 72 21.26 5.52 -9.20
N THR A 73 21.10 6.73 -8.67
CA THR A 73 19.87 7.51 -8.81
C THR A 73 20.04 8.60 -9.85
N LEU A 74 19.04 8.80 -10.68
CA LEU A 74 18.98 9.90 -11.64
C LEU A 74 18.35 11.13 -10.97
N LYS A 75 18.96 12.31 -11.12
CA LYS A 75 18.40 13.57 -10.63
C LYS A 75 18.02 14.48 -11.78
N ALA A 76 16.78 14.97 -11.77
CA ALA A 76 16.26 15.93 -12.75
C ALA A 76 15.54 17.06 -12.01
N GLY A 77 16.26 18.16 -11.72
CA GLY A 77 15.76 19.24 -10.88
C GLY A 77 15.54 18.76 -9.44
N SER A 78 14.30 18.84 -8.96
CA SER A 78 13.90 18.34 -7.62
C SER A 78 13.52 16.85 -7.61
N ARG A 79 13.37 16.21 -8.77
CA ARG A 79 12.94 14.81 -8.87
C ARG A 79 14.13 13.87 -8.83
N THR A 80 13.94 12.76 -8.13
CA THR A 80 14.93 11.68 -8.01
C THR A 80 14.30 10.40 -8.52
N ALA A 81 14.92 9.77 -9.51
CA ALA A 81 14.41 8.57 -10.16
C ALA A 81 15.36 7.40 -9.99
N LEU A 82 14.79 6.22 -9.76
CA LEU A 82 15.52 4.96 -9.79
C LEU A 82 15.46 4.38 -11.21
N PRO A 83 16.60 4.20 -11.92
CA PRO A 83 16.62 3.47 -13.17
C PRO A 83 16.41 1.98 -12.92
N ALA A 84 15.55 1.36 -13.70
CA ALA A 84 15.37 -0.09 -13.77
C ALA A 84 15.21 -0.52 -15.23
N PHE A 85 15.57 -1.76 -15.55
CA PHE A 85 15.61 -2.24 -16.93
C PHE A 85 14.87 -3.56 -17.07
N THR A 86 14.21 -3.75 -18.21
CA THR A 86 13.50 -4.99 -18.51
C THR A 86 14.43 -6.06 -19.06
N SER A 87 15.55 -5.68 -19.69
CA SER A 87 16.53 -6.60 -20.27
C SER A 87 17.97 -6.14 -20.05
N THR A 88 18.91 -7.08 -20.18
CA THR A 88 20.35 -6.78 -20.15
C THR A 88 20.79 -5.93 -21.33
N ASP A 89 20.11 -6.04 -22.49
CA ASP A 89 20.38 -5.20 -23.66
C ASP A 89 19.99 -3.74 -23.39
N SER A 90 18.79 -3.50 -22.83
CA SER A 90 18.34 -2.15 -22.43
C SER A 90 19.29 -1.53 -21.39
N LEU A 91 19.76 -2.33 -20.43
CA LEU A 91 20.76 -1.90 -19.43
C LEU A 91 22.10 -1.55 -20.08
N ALA A 92 22.61 -2.40 -20.98
CA ALA A 92 23.90 -2.20 -21.63
C ALA A 92 23.90 -0.97 -22.56
N ARG A 93 22.74 -0.64 -23.18
CA ARG A 93 22.57 0.61 -23.94
C ARG A 93 22.67 1.85 -23.06
N TRP A 94 22.25 1.75 -21.80
CA TRP A 94 22.33 2.85 -20.84
C TRP A 94 23.73 2.98 -20.23
N ASP A 95 24.28 1.89 -19.68
CA ASP A 95 25.65 1.85 -19.16
C ASP A 95 26.24 0.43 -19.32
N PRO A 96 27.20 0.23 -20.25
CA PRO A 96 27.86 -1.05 -20.46
C PRO A 96 28.66 -1.56 -19.24
N LYS A 97 28.99 -0.69 -18.29
CA LYS A 97 29.77 -1.04 -17.08
C LYS A 97 28.88 -1.40 -15.89
N ALA A 98 27.57 -1.13 -15.97
CA ALA A 98 26.64 -1.43 -14.89
C ALA A 98 26.47 -2.94 -14.73
N ARG A 99 26.49 -3.42 -13.48
CA ARG A 99 26.22 -4.83 -13.19
C ARG A 99 24.72 -5.04 -13.02
N PRO A 100 24.11 -6.00 -13.75
CA PRO A 100 22.70 -6.31 -13.60
C PRO A 100 22.44 -7.03 -12.28
N VAL A 101 21.48 -6.53 -11.49
CA VAL A 101 20.93 -7.25 -10.35
C VAL A 101 19.45 -7.51 -10.62
N ALA A 102 19.11 -8.78 -10.83
CA ALA A 102 17.74 -9.23 -11.04
C ALA A 102 16.95 -9.20 -9.72
N VAL A 103 15.87 -8.43 -9.72
CA VAL A 103 14.99 -8.26 -8.55
C VAL A 103 13.52 -8.29 -8.98
N PRO A 104 12.60 -8.77 -8.13
CA PRO A 104 11.18 -8.59 -8.37
C PRO A 104 10.80 -7.11 -8.23
N LEU A 105 9.71 -6.69 -8.88
CA LEU A 105 9.17 -5.32 -8.79
C LEU A 105 9.13 -4.79 -7.35
N ARG A 106 8.71 -5.61 -6.38
CA ARG A 106 8.65 -5.22 -4.96
C ARG A 106 9.98 -4.70 -4.44
N GLN A 107 11.07 -5.39 -4.75
CA GLN A 107 12.39 -5.04 -4.26
C GLN A 107 12.94 -3.81 -5.00
N ALA A 108 12.63 -3.65 -6.29
CA ALA A 108 12.92 -2.41 -7.02
C ALA A 108 12.19 -1.20 -6.39
N LEU A 109 10.92 -1.36 -6.00
CA LEU A 109 10.17 -0.31 -5.30
C LEU A 109 10.74 -0.01 -3.91
N GLN A 110 11.21 -1.03 -3.17
CA GLN A 110 11.89 -0.83 -1.89
C GLN A 110 13.21 -0.08 -2.06
N ALA A 111 13.99 -0.40 -3.09
CA ALA A 111 15.21 0.33 -3.43
C ALA A 111 14.89 1.79 -3.76
N ALA A 112 13.87 2.06 -4.56
CA ALA A 112 13.44 3.43 -4.86
C ALA A 112 13.07 4.21 -3.58
N ALA A 113 12.32 3.58 -2.66
CA ALA A 113 11.95 4.20 -1.39
C ALA A 113 13.17 4.48 -0.49
N HIS A 114 14.13 3.55 -0.43
CA HIS A 114 15.37 3.71 0.34
C HIS A 114 16.21 4.88 -0.19
N GLU A 115 16.32 5.00 -1.51
CA GLU A 115 17.02 6.07 -2.21
C GLU A 115 16.25 7.40 -2.25
N LYS A 116 15.07 7.47 -1.63
CA LYS A 116 14.15 8.63 -1.67
C LYS A 116 13.80 9.05 -3.10
N ALA A 117 13.76 8.09 -4.03
CA ALA A 117 13.30 8.28 -5.38
C ALA A 117 11.76 8.26 -5.43
N ASP A 118 11.16 9.26 -6.07
CA ASP A 118 9.71 9.38 -6.25
C ASP A 118 9.18 8.72 -7.53
N THR A 119 10.10 8.24 -8.36
CA THR A 119 9.83 7.69 -9.69
C THR A 119 10.75 6.50 -9.95
N VAL A 120 10.23 5.44 -10.58
CA VAL A 120 11.05 4.39 -11.19
C VAL A 120 10.97 4.56 -12.70
N VAL A 121 12.11 4.63 -13.38
CA VAL A 121 12.15 4.79 -14.84
C VAL A 121 12.61 3.49 -15.46
N LEU A 122 11.74 2.90 -16.26
CA LEU A 122 12.02 1.68 -17.01
C LEU A 122 12.67 2.02 -18.35
N ASP A 123 13.72 1.28 -18.70
CA ASP A 123 14.32 1.28 -20.05
C ASP A 123 14.60 2.69 -20.59
N LEU A 124 15.27 3.53 -19.79
CA LEU A 124 15.60 4.91 -20.13
C LEU A 124 16.28 5.05 -21.51
N ALA A 125 17.12 4.07 -21.88
CA ALA A 125 17.84 4.03 -23.17
C ALA A 125 17.08 3.26 -24.28
N GLY A 126 15.80 2.98 -24.07
CA GLY A 126 14.94 2.21 -24.96
C GLY A 126 14.93 0.71 -24.65
N PRO A 127 14.03 -0.06 -25.31
CA PRO A 127 13.27 0.34 -26.51
C PRO A 127 12.10 1.29 -26.27
N VAL A 128 11.46 1.26 -25.09
CA VAL A 128 10.37 2.17 -24.71
C VAL A 128 10.62 2.69 -23.29
N PRO A 129 10.97 3.99 -23.12
CA PRO A 129 11.14 4.55 -21.80
C PRO A 129 9.78 4.73 -21.13
N PHE A 130 9.61 4.19 -19.91
CA PHE A 130 8.35 4.27 -19.17
C PHE A 130 8.58 4.78 -17.75
N GLU A 131 7.89 5.86 -17.39
CA GLU A 131 7.97 6.45 -16.06
C GLU A 131 6.87 5.90 -15.15
N LEU A 132 7.27 5.13 -14.15
CA LEU A 132 6.40 4.72 -13.05
C LEU A 132 6.45 5.79 -11.95
N THR A 133 5.53 6.76 -12.06
CA THR A 133 5.44 7.94 -11.19
C THR A 133 4.65 7.70 -9.90
N GLY A 134 4.78 8.61 -8.92
CA GLY A 134 4.08 8.59 -7.63
C GLY A 134 2.59 8.15 -7.65
N PRO A 135 1.73 8.66 -8.54
CA PRO A 135 0.34 8.20 -8.64
C PRO A 135 0.19 6.74 -9.09
N ALA A 136 1.04 6.26 -9.99
CA ALA A 136 1.06 4.86 -10.42
C ALA A 136 1.69 3.94 -9.36
N LEU A 137 2.70 4.42 -8.63
CA LEU A 137 3.25 3.76 -7.44
C LEU A 137 2.19 3.66 -6.34
N LEU A 138 1.41 4.72 -6.12
CA LEU A 138 0.26 4.71 -5.23
C LEU A 138 -0.81 3.75 -5.73
N ALA A 139 -1.10 3.71 -7.03
CA ALA A 139 -2.06 2.75 -7.61
C ALA A 139 -1.57 1.30 -7.50
N LEU A 140 -0.26 1.03 -7.57
CA LEU A 140 0.32 -0.29 -7.31
C LEU A 140 0.32 -0.65 -5.83
N ALA A 141 0.57 0.31 -4.94
CA ALA A 141 0.49 0.12 -3.49
C ALA A 141 -0.96 -0.10 -3.03
N VAL A 142 -1.89 0.74 -3.50
CA VAL A 142 -3.33 0.62 -3.31
C VAL A 142 -3.85 -0.64 -4.00
N GLY A 143 -3.38 -0.96 -5.21
CA GLY A 143 -3.69 -2.21 -5.89
C GLY A 143 -3.19 -3.43 -5.12
N ARG A 144 -2.11 -3.31 -4.35
CA ARG A 144 -1.67 -4.32 -3.39
C ARG A 144 -2.61 -4.42 -2.19
N CYS A 145 -3.07 -3.28 -1.66
CA CYS A 145 -4.05 -3.23 -0.56
C CYS A 145 -5.47 -3.65 -1.00
N ALA A 146 -5.82 -3.47 -2.27
CA ALA A 146 -7.16 -3.68 -2.82
C ALA A 146 -7.31 -5.01 -3.56
N PHE A 147 -6.25 -5.55 -4.17
CA PHE A 147 -6.29 -6.80 -4.95
C PHE A 147 -5.53 -7.99 -4.32
N ALA A 148 -4.71 -7.78 -3.29
CA ALA A 148 -4.15 -8.89 -2.48
C ALA A 148 -4.98 -9.19 -1.21
N VAL A 149 -6.00 -8.36 -0.91
CA VAL A 149 -7.13 -8.78 -0.07
C VAL A 149 -8.02 -9.60 -0.99
N ARG A 150 -8.26 -10.88 -0.65
CA ARG A 150 -9.24 -11.67 -1.40
C ARG A 150 -10.54 -10.86 -1.45
N LEU A 151 -11.04 -10.59 -2.66
CA LEU A 151 -12.36 -9.98 -2.83
C LEU A 151 -13.34 -10.82 -1.98
N PRO A 152 -14.19 -10.18 -1.17
CA PRO A 152 -15.08 -10.91 -0.27
C PRO A 152 -15.88 -11.91 -1.10
N GLU A 153 -15.75 -13.20 -0.80
CA GLU A 153 -16.42 -14.25 -1.57
C GLU A 153 -17.95 -14.11 -1.50
N GLN A 154 -18.45 -13.35 -0.51
CA GLN A 154 -19.83 -12.89 -0.44
C GLN A 154 -19.95 -11.34 -0.52
N PRO A 155 -20.00 -10.76 -1.73
CA PRO A 155 -19.96 -9.30 -1.91
C PRO A 155 -21.20 -8.58 -1.36
N LEU A 156 -22.38 -9.20 -1.46
CA LEU A 156 -23.62 -8.61 -0.95
C LEU A 156 -23.64 -8.50 0.57
N GLY A 157 -23.24 -9.57 1.27
CA GLY A 157 -23.15 -9.57 2.73
C GLY A 157 -22.10 -8.58 3.22
N TYR A 158 -20.96 -8.49 2.52
CA TYR A 158 -19.91 -7.54 2.84
C TYR A 158 -20.36 -6.09 2.67
N LEU A 159 -21.04 -5.78 1.55
CA LEU A 159 -21.57 -4.43 1.29
C LEU A 159 -22.63 -4.04 2.32
N LEU A 160 -23.53 -4.96 2.69
CA LEU A 160 -24.53 -4.72 3.74
C LEU A 160 -23.88 -4.43 5.09
N ALA A 161 -22.92 -5.26 5.52
CA ALA A 161 -22.19 -5.07 6.76
C ALA A 161 -21.40 -3.75 6.76
N LEU A 162 -20.79 -3.39 5.63
CA LEU A 162 -20.06 -2.13 5.45
C LEU A 162 -20.97 -0.92 5.58
N VAL A 163 -22.13 -0.92 4.90
CA VAL A 163 -23.10 0.17 5.00
C VAL A 163 -23.59 0.35 6.44
N LEU A 164 -23.92 -0.74 7.13
CA LEU A 164 -24.34 -0.68 8.53
C LEU A 164 -23.23 -0.18 9.47
N ALA A 165 -21.99 -0.61 9.25
CA ALA A 165 -20.83 -0.13 10.00
C ALA A 165 -20.62 1.38 9.81
N VAL A 166 -20.71 1.88 8.58
CA VAL A 166 -20.62 3.32 8.27
C VAL A 166 -21.75 4.09 8.95
N LEU A 167 -22.99 3.59 8.88
CA LEU A 167 -24.13 4.23 9.55
C LEU A 167 -23.97 4.28 11.06
N ALA A 168 -23.47 3.20 11.69
CA ALA A 168 -23.20 3.18 13.13
C ALA A 168 -22.11 4.20 13.51
N ALA A 169 -21.03 4.31 12.72
CA ALA A 169 -19.96 5.27 12.95
C ALA A 169 -20.43 6.72 12.79
N LEU A 170 -21.24 7.01 11.76
CA LEU A 170 -21.85 8.33 11.54
C LEU A 170 -22.81 8.69 12.67
N ALA A 171 -23.66 7.76 13.12
CA ALA A 171 -24.57 7.98 14.23
C ALA A 171 -23.80 8.27 15.54
N LEU A 172 -22.70 7.56 15.79
CA LEU A 172 -21.83 7.83 16.93
C LEU A 172 -21.18 9.23 16.85
N GLY A 173 -20.67 9.60 15.67
CA GLY A 173 -20.12 10.93 15.42
C GLY A 173 -21.17 12.03 15.64
N ALA A 174 -22.40 11.80 15.20
CA ALA A 174 -23.52 12.71 15.42
C ALA A 174 -23.86 12.86 16.92
N VAL A 175 -23.84 11.77 17.70
CA VAL A 175 -24.00 11.83 19.17
C VAL A 175 -22.89 12.66 19.81
N VAL A 176 -21.62 12.42 19.44
CA VAL A 176 -20.48 13.18 19.95
C VAL A 176 -20.64 14.66 19.62
N SER A 177 -21.05 14.98 18.39
CA SER A 177 -21.32 16.35 17.96
C SER A 177 -22.48 16.98 18.75
N ALA A 178 -23.58 16.25 18.95
CA ALA A 178 -24.75 16.75 19.67
C ALA A 178 -24.46 17.02 21.16
N LEU A 179 -23.56 16.26 21.77
CA LEU A 179 -23.15 16.43 23.16
C LEU A 179 -22.05 17.49 23.35
N SER A 180 -21.37 17.87 22.27
CA SER A 180 -20.20 18.76 22.33
C SER A 180 -20.56 20.20 22.04
N ARG A 181 -20.41 21.07 23.05
CA ARG A 181 -20.66 22.51 22.89
C ARG A 181 -19.56 23.25 22.11
N THR A 182 -18.37 22.65 21.96
CA THR A 182 -17.23 23.26 21.25
C THR A 182 -16.42 22.20 20.51
N THR A 183 -15.69 22.61 19.46
CA THR A 183 -14.79 21.74 18.69
C THR A 183 -13.70 21.10 19.55
N LYS A 184 -13.24 21.80 20.60
CA LYS A 184 -12.21 21.27 21.52
C LYS A 184 -12.76 20.13 22.39
N ILE A 185 -14.01 20.25 22.86
CA ILE A 185 -14.69 19.18 23.61
C ILE A 185 -15.01 18.00 22.69
N ALA A 186 -15.46 18.28 21.46
CA ALA A 186 -15.71 17.24 20.45
C ALA A 186 -14.45 16.42 20.15
N GLY A 187 -13.29 17.08 19.98
CA GLY A 187 -12.02 16.39 19.78
C GLY A 187 -11.59 15.52 20.96
N ALA A 188 -11.80 15.99 22.20
CA ALA A 188 -11.46 15.24 23.41
C ALA A 188 -12.37 14.02 23.60
N ILE A 189 -13.69 14.18 23.46
CA ILE A 189 -14.66 13.08 23.56
C ILE A 189 -14.44 12.09 22.41
N GLY A 190 -14.26 12.58 21.19
CA GLY A 190 -13.97 11.76 20.02
C GLY A 190 -12.74 10.88 20.23
N SER A 191 -11.65 11.44 20.75
CA SER A 191 -10.44 10.69 21.09
C SER A 191 -10.71 9.64 22.17
N ALA A 192 -11.44 9.99 23.23
CA ALA A 192 -11.76 9.06 24.32
C ALA A 192 -12.65 7.88 23.88
N VAL A 193 -13.53 8.09 22.89
CA VAL A 193 -14.38 7.04 22.30
C VAL A 193 -13.61 6.21 21.26
N PHE A 194 -12.66 6.83 20.56
CA PHE A 194 -11.89 6.20 19.49
C PHE A 194 -11.03 5.04 19.99
N PHE A 195 -10.34 5.18 21.12
CA PHE A 195 -9.49 4.12 21.67
C PHE A 195 -10.26 2.83 22.00
N PRO A 196 -11.37 2.86 22.77
CA PRO A 196 -12.23 1.69 22.97
C PRO A 196 -12.79 1.12 21.67
N ALA A 197 -13.17 1.98 20.72
CA ALA A 197 -13.69 1.54 19.42
C ALA A 197 -12.63 0.75 18.62
N MET A 198 -11.38 1.23 18.57
CA MET A 198 -10.26 0.52 17.94
C MET A 198 -9.99 -0.85 18.57
N PHE A 199 -10.05 -0.92 19.91
CA PHE A 199 -9.89 -2.18 20.63
C PHE A 199 -11.00 -3.17 20.25
N CYS A 200 -12.26 -2.71 20.29
CA CYS A 200 -13.41 -3.55 19.94
C CYS A 200 -13.38 -3.98 18.46
N ALA A 201 -12.88 -3.13 17.57
CA ALA A 201 -12.69 -3.47 16.16
C ALA A 201 -11.56 -4.51 15.93
N GLY A 202 -10.78 -4.85 16.96
CA GLY A 202 -9.69 -5.81 16.87
C GLY A 202 -8.42 -5.25 16.20
N VAL A 203 -8.22 -3.93 16.20
CA VAL A 203 -7.06 -3.28 15.56
C VAL A 203 -5.75 -3.58 16.30
N TRP A 204 -5.79 -3.73 17.63
CA TRP A 204 -4.60 -4.06 18.43
C TRP A 204 -4.35 -5.57 18.55
N ALA A 205 -5.42 -6.37 18.56
CA ALA A 205 -5.38 -7.82 18.55
C ALA A 205 -6.62 -8.33 17.79
N PRO A 206 -6.47 -9.26 16.83
CA PRO A 206 -7.61 -9.82 16.13
C PRO A 206 -8.64 -10.38 17.13
N VAL A 207 -9.93 -10.10 16.93
CA VAL A 207 -11.00 -10.58 17.83
C VAL A 207 -10.95 -12.10 18.02
N GLN A 208 -10.46 -12.82 17.02
CA GLN A 208 -10.31 -14.28 17.00
C GLN A 208 -9.27 -14.81 18.01
N THR A 209 -8.31 -13.99 18.43
CA THR A 209 -7.29 -14.38 19.40
C THR A 209 -7.65 -13.98 20.82
N MET A 210 -8.80 -13.31 21.02
CA MET A 210 -9.26 -12.91 22.35
C MET A 210 -9.91 -14.08 23.10
N PRO A 211 -9.80 -14.14 24.44
CA PRO A 211 -10.55 -15.12 25.24
C PRO A 211 -12.06 -15.02 24.99
N ASP A 212 -12.76 -16.16 25.00
CA ASP A 212 -14.16 -16.28 24.58
C ASP A 212 -15.12 -15.28 25.23
N VAL A 213 -14.92 -15.01 26.52
CA VAL A 213 -15.73 -14.05 27.28
C VAL A 213 -15.57 -12.64 26.73
N LEU A 214 -14.33 -12.26 26.43
CA LEU A 214 -14.00 -10.93 25.92
C LEU A 214 -14.48 -10.75 24.48
N ALA A 215 -14.26 -11.75 23.62
CA ALA A 215 -14.77 -11.77 22.25
C ALA A 215 -16.30 -11.63 22.23
N ARG A 216 -17.02 -12.32 23.14
CA ARG A 216 -18.48 -12.21 23.26
C ARG A 216 -18.93 -10.80 23.63
N ILE A 217 -18.28 -10.17 24.60
CA ILE A 217 -18.62 -8.79 25.02
C ILE A 217 -18.37 -7.82 23.86
N VAL A 218 -17.20 -7.92 23.22
CA VAL A 218 -16.82 -7.09 22.07
C VAL A 218 -17.79 -7.28 20.90
N GLY A 219 -18.26 -8.50 20.64
CA GLY A 219 -19.22 -8.82 19.59
C GLY A 219 -20.59 -8.15 19.74
N TYR A 220 -20.94 -7.63 20.93
CA TYR A 220 -22.15 -6.82 21.15
C TYR A 220 -21.93 -5.32 20.99
N THR A 221 -20.69 -4.87 20.83
CA THR A 221 -20.36 -3.47 20.54
C THR A 221 -20.56 -3.18 19.04
N PRO A 222 -20.85 -1.93 18.63
CA PRO A 222 -21.07 -1.64 17.21
C PRO A 222 -19.84 -1.94 16.36
N PHE A 223 -18.64 -1.62 16.85
CA PHE A 223 -17.40 -1.83 16.09
C PHE A 223 -16.91 -3.27 16.12
N GLY A 224 -17.12 -4.01 17.22
CA GLY A 224 -16.81 -5.44 17.25
C GLY A 224 -17.76 -6.25 16.37
N ALA A 225 -19.06 -5.96 16.42
CA ALA A 225 -20.05 -6.57 15.53
C ALA A 225 -19.74 -6.28 14.04
N ALA A 226 -19.35 -5.04 13.71
CA ALA A 226 -18.93 -4.65 12.36
C ALA A 226 -17.69 -5.44 11.89
N ALA A 227 -16.63 -5.48 12.71
CA ALA A 227 -15.40 -6.18 12.38
C ALA A 227 -15.64 -7.68 12.15
N GLU A 228 -16.45 -8.31 13.00
CA GLU A 228 -16.78 -9.72 12.84
C GLU A 228 -17.69 -10.00 11.62
N ALA A 229 -18.65 -9.12 11.33
CA ALA A 229 -19.55 -9.23 10.18
C ALA A 229 -18.80 -9.09 8.86
N LEU A 230 -17.90 -8.10 8.76
CA LEU A 230 -17.04 -7.89 7.60
C LEU A 230 -16.05 -9.05 7.41
N ASN A 231 -15.44 -9.55 8.50
CA ASN A 231 -14.54 -10.70 8.43
C ASN A 231 -15.22 -11.98 7.96
N ARG A 232 -16.46 -12.27 8.41
CA ARG A 232 -17.21 -13.43 7.91
C ARG A 232 -17.56 -13.30 6.43
N ALA A 233 -18.05 -12.14 6.02
CA ALA A 233 -18.37 -11.89 4.61
C ALA A 233 -17.13 -11.93 3.72
N ALA A 234 -15.97 -11.49 4.23
CA ALA A 234 -14.69 -11.62 3.56
C ALA A 234 -14.26 -13.10 3.41
N ALA A 235 -14.57 -13.94 4.40
CA ALA A 235 -14.31 -15.38 4.37
C ALA A 235 -15.34 -16.18 3.53
N GLY A 236 -16.36 -15.53 2.95
CA GLY A 236 -17.40 -16.17 2.13
C GLY A 236 -18.67 -16.58 2.86
N ASP A 237 -18.69 -16.44 4.19
CA ASP A 237 -19.86 -16.73 5.01
C ASP A 237 -20.85 -15.55 5.06
N TRP A 238 -22.12 -15.83 5.31
CA TRP A 238 -23.08 -14.76 5.62
C TRP A 238 -22.64 -14.00 6.90
N PRO A 239 -22.70 -12.65 6.93
CA PRO A 239 -22.28 -11.83 8.07
C PRO A 239 -22.89 -12.26 9.41
N GLY A 240 -24.07 -12.89 9.35
CA GLY A 240 -24.81 -13.43 10.48
C GLY A 240 -25.88 -12.45 10.96
N TRP A 241 -27.13 -12.92 11.04
CA TRP A 241 -28.28 -12.10 11.43
C TRP A 241 -28.13 -11.43 12.80
N THR A 242 -27.48 -12.10 13.75
CA THR A 242 -27.23 -11.56 15.09
C THR A 242 -26.37 -10.28 15.03
N ARG A 243 -25.31 -10.25 14.23
CA ARG A 243 -24.40 -9.10 14.14
C ARG A 243 -25.00 -7.96 13.35
N LEU A 244 -25.69 -8.27 12.25
CA LEU A 244 -26.46 -7.29 11.50
C LEU A 244 -27.54 -6.66 12.40
N GLY A 245 -28.22 -7.48 13.21
CA GLY A 245 -29.19 -7.02 14.20
C GLY A 245 -28.58 -6.11 15.26
N VAL A 246 -27.40 -6.45 15.79
CA VAL A 246 -26.64 -5.60 16.73
C VAL A 246 -26.28 -4.26 16.08
N LEU A 247 -25.80 -4.26 14.84
CA LEU A 247 -25.48 -3.02 14.11
C LEU A 247 -26.71 -2.15 13.92
N VAL A 248 -27.81 -2.72 13.43
CA VAL A 248 -29.09 -2.01 13.26
C VAL A 248 -29.58 -1.43 14.59
N ALA A 249 -29.52 -2.21 15.67
CA ALA A 249 -29.94 -1.76 17.00
C ALA A 249 -29.09 -0.59 17.50
N TRP A 250 -27.76 -0.65 17.34
CA TRP A 250 -26.87 0.44 17.71
C TRP A 250 -27.05 1.68 16.85
N THR A 251 -27.19 1.52 15.53
CA THR A 251 -27.47 2.65 14.62
C THR A 251 -28.78 3.34 15.02
N ALA A 252 -29.84 2.59 15.28
CA ALA A 252 -31.12 3.15 15.71
C ALA A 252 -31.01 3.86 17.07
N LEU A 253 -30.34 3.23 18.04
CA LEU A 253 -30.16 3.78 19.39
C LEU A 253 -29.31 5.06 19.37
N LEU A 254 -28.20 5.08 18.65
CA LEU A 254 -27.32 6.23 18.52
C LEU A 254 -28.00 7.37 17.75
N THR A 255 -28.75 7.04 16.69
CA THR A 255 -29.51 8.06 15.94
C THR A 255 -30.62 8.67 16.81
N ALA A 256 -31.36 7.84 17.57
CA ALA A 256 -32.37 8.32 18.50
C ALA A 256 -31.75 9.20 19.60
N ALA A 257 -30.62 8.79 20.17
CA ALA A 257 -29.83 9.58 21.10
C ALA A 257 -29.45 10.94 20.49
N ALA A 258 -28.82 10.94 19.31
CA ALA A 258 -28.43 12.16 18.61
C ALA A 258 -29.64 13.09 18.41
N SER A 259 -30.76 12.57 17.89
CA SER A 259 -31.98 13.36 17.63
C SER A 259 -32.59 13.97 18.90
N ARG A 260 -32.45 13.31 20.05
CA ARG A 260 -32.99 13.78 21.33
C ARG A 260 -32.12 14.86 21.98
N TRP A 261 -30.80 14.83 21.72
CA TRP A 261 -29.86 15.85 22.21
C TRP A 261 -29.63 17.00 21.23
N PHE A 262 -29.93 16.80 19.94
CA PHE A 262 -29.92 17.83 18.91
C PHE A 262 -31.18 18.69 19.07
N ARG A 263 -31.09 19.72 19.91
CA ARG A 263 -32.16 20.71 20.05
C ARG A 263 -32.17 21.56 18.79
N TRP A 264 -33.32 21.60 18.10
CA TRP A 264 -33.58 22.54 17.02
C TRP A 264 -33.65 23.95 17.64
N GLU A 265 -32.56 24.70 17.53
CA GLU A 265 -32.56 26.18 17.56
C GLU A 265 -32.50 26.68 16.11
#